data_AF-A0A0K8SLP2-F1
#
_entry.id   AF-A0A0K8SLP2-F1
#
_cell.length_a   1.000
_cell.length_b   1.000
_cell.length_c   1.000
_cell.angle_alpha   90.00
_cell.angle_beta   90.00
_cell.angle_gamma   90.00
#
_symmetry.space_group_name_H-M   'P 1'
#
loop_
_entity.id
_entity.type
_entity.pdbx_description
1 polymer ?
#
loop_
_entity_poly.entity_id
_entity_poly.type
_entity_poly.pdbx_seq_one_letter_code
_entity_poly.pdbx_strand_id
1 'polypeptide(L)'
;PGVSYSGDAAEVRRLTEMISFSGLYWIFYWQCRSIIKWILRQSTKLCELQRICYDKPAGNPRSSAVEYSLTHSKSQEIGFMLKELDDAATNRTIFGRHHKVLLERSVRTVLKVKRINPSSHVPFVKNFTRCVEHIWGYRQLYHIVEELRLTQYDSSLEEHERKLTRLWNGLCPDVPLEARITKQWQDIGKNHL
;
A
#
# COMPACT_ATOMS: atom_id res chain seq x y z
N PRO A 1 -7.32 -66.04 -12.02
CA PRO A 1 -7.26 -64.58 -12.13
C PRO A 1 -7.83 -63.92 -10.85
N GLY A 2 -7.01 -63.83 -9.80
CA GLY A 2 -7.34 -63.12 -8.57
C GLY A 2 -6.44 -61.91 -8.43
N VAL A 3 -7.00 -60.71 -8.63
CA VAL A 3 -6.28 -59.44 -8.43
C VAL A 3 -6.57 -58.98 -7.01
N SER A 4 -5.51 -58.80 -6.22
CA SER A 4 -5.56 -58.42 -4.81
C SER A 4 -5.89 -56.93 -4.63
N TYR A 5 -7.11 -56.63 -4.18
CA TYR A 5 -7.57 -55.28 -3.81
C TYR A 5 -7.21 -54.90 -2.35
N SER A 6 -6.00 -55.21 -1.86
CA SER A 6 -5.61 -54.87 -0.47
C SER A 6 -4.81 -53.57 -0.33
N GLY A 7 -4.29 -53.02 -1.45
CA GLY A 7 -3.49 -51.78 -1.46
C GLY A 7 -4.31 -50.49 -1.35
N ASP A 8 -5.49 -50.45 -1.97
CA ASP A 8 -6.30 -49.23 -2.13
C ASP A 8 -6.85 -48.69 -0.80
N ALA A 9 -7.35 -49.56 0.08
CA ALA A 9 -7.95 -49.14 1.34
C ALA A 9 -6.93 -48.51 2.31
N ALA A 10 -5.69 -49.02 2.31
CA ALA A 10 -4.62 -48.51 3.16
C ALA A 10 -4.06 -47.17 2.64
N GLU A 11 -4.08 -46.96 1.32
CA GLU A 11 -3.69 -45.70 0.69
C GLU A 11 -4.76 -44.63 0.88
N VAL A 12 -6.03 -44.96 0.64
CA VAL A 12 -7.18 -44.08 0.91
C VAL A 12 -7.24 -43.68 2.40
N ARG A 13 -6.96 -44.61 3.32
CA ARG A 13 -6.88 -44.31 4.77
C ARG A 13 -5.72 -43.39 5.12
N ARG A 14 -4.55 -43.58 4.50
CA ARG A 14 -3.39 -42.67 4.68
C ARG A 14 -3.65 -41.28 4.14
N LEU A 15 -4.30 -41.17 2.98
CA LEU A 15 -4.68 -39.88 2.39
C LEU A 15 -5.74 -39.15 3.25
N THR A 16 -6.73 -39.86 3.79
CA THR A 16 -7.71 -39.26 4.70
C THR A 16 -7.11 -38.86 6.04
N GLU A 17 -6.17 -39.65 6.59
CA GLU A 17 -5.44 -39.29 7.80
C GLU A 17 -4.52 -38.06 7.57
N MET A 18 -3.84 -37.96 6.43
CA MET A 18 -3.04 -36.78 6.06
C MET A 18 -3.88 -35.52 5.84
N ILE A 19 -5.01 -35.64 5.13
CA ILE A 19 -5.95 -34.52 4.94
C ILE A 19 -6.54 -34.09 6.29
N SER A 20 -6.90 -35.05 7.16
CA SER A 20 -7.39 -34.77 8.51
C SER A 20 -6.34 -34.06 9.38
N PHE A 21 -5.07 -34.52 9.35
CA PHE A 21 -3.96 -33.87 10.05
C PHE A 21 -3.72 -32.43 9.56
N SER A 22 -3.80 -32.20 8.25
CA SER A 22 -3.65 -30.86 7.67
C SER A 22 -4.79 -29.93 8.11
N GLY A 23 -6.02 -30.43 8.18
CA GLY A 23 -7.18 -29.67 8.65
C GLY A 23 -7.13 -29.37 10.16
N LEU A 24 -6.76 -30.36 10.97
CA LEU A 24 -6.53 -30.22 12.41
C LEU A 24 -5.43 -29.21 12.71
N TYR A 25 -4.32 -29.26 11.98
CA TYR A 25 -3.23 -28.29 12.08
C TYR A 25 -3.70 -26.88 11.74
N TRP A 26 -4.53 -26.71 10.70
CA TRP A 26 -5.07 -25.42 10.30
C TRP A 26 -6.02 -24.82 11.35
N ILE A 27 -6.92 -25.65 11.91
CA ILE A 27 -7.83 -25.27 13.00
C ILE A 27 -7.03 -24.90 14.25
N PHE A 28 -6.03 -25.70 14.61
CA PHE A 28 -5.16 -25.43 15.75
C PHE A 28 -4.39 -24.11 15.58
N TYR A 29 -3.78 -23.88 14.41
CA TYR A 29 -3.09 -22.64 14.08
C TYR A 29 -4.02 -21.41 14.18
N TRP A 30 -5.26 -21.53 13.69
CA TRP A 30 -6.28 -20.47 13.79
C TRP A 30 -6.66 -20.17 15.25
N GLN A 31 -6.82 -21.21 16.06
CA GLN A 31 -7.16 -21.08 17.48
C GLN A 31 -5.99 -20.46 18.27
N CYS A 32 -4.76 -20.93 18.04
CA CYS A 32 -3.55 -20.36 18.65
C CYS A 32 -3.36 -18.89 18.28
N ARG A 33 -3.60 -18.49 17.02
CA ARG A 33 -3.54 -17.09 16.58
C ARG A 33 -4.53 -16.21 17.36
N SER A 34 -5.74 -16.71 17.59
CA SER A 34 -6.77 -16.00 18.38
C SER A 34 -6.36 -15.86 19.85
N ILE A 35 -5.77 -16.91 20.43
CA ILE A 35 -5.26 -16.92 21.80
C ILE A 35 -4.06 -15.96 21.95
N ILE A 36 -3.08 -15.98 21.04
CA ILE A 36 -1.93 -15.06 21.08
C ILE A 36 -2.40 -13.61 20.98
N LYS A 37 -3.37 -13.31 20.10
CA LYS A 37 -3.98 -11.96 20.03
C LYS A 37 -4.66 -11.57 21.34
N TRP A 38 -5.37 -12.50 21.98
CA TRP A 38 -6.02 -12.27 23.27
C TRP A 38 -5.00 -12.06 24.39
N ILE A 39 -3.99 -12.93 24.50
CA ILE A 39 -2.90 -12.84 25.49
C ILE A 39 -2.14 -11.53 25.33
N LEU A 40 -1.75 -11.14 24.11
CA LEU A 40 -1.08 -9.86 23.87
C LEU A 40 -1.96 -8.66 24.23
N ARG A 41 -3.29 -8.78 24.05
CA ARG A 41 -4.22 -7.71 24.45
C ARG A 41 -4.34 -7.61 25.97
N GLN A 42 -4.26 -8.72 26.69
CA GLN A 42 -4.30 -8.74 28.15
C GLN A 42 -2.95 -8.35 28.78
N SER A 43 -1.83 -8.75 28.19
CA SER A 43 -0.49 -8.49 28.74
C SER A 43 0.00 -7.07 28.48
N THR A 44 -0.28 -6.48 27.30
CA THR A 44 0.20 -5.12 26.97
C THR A 44 -0.88 -4.05 27.08
N LYS A 45 -2.16 -4.41 27.14
CA LYS A 45 -3.32 -3.50 27.00
C LYS A 45 -3.33 -2.68 25.69
N LEU A 46 -2.47 -3.02 24.73
CA LEU A 46 -2.39 -2.35 23.43
C LEU A 46 -3.21 -3.10 22.37
N CYS A 47 -3.78 -2.37 21.43
CA CYS A 47 -4.33 -2.94 20.21
C CYS A 47 -3.24 -3.27 19.18
N GLU A 48 -3.60 -4.03 18.14
CA GLU A 48 -2.67 -4.44 17.06
C GLU A 48 -1.99 -3.26 16.38
N LEU A 49 -2.73 -2.19 16.06
CA LEU A 49 -2.16 -0.97 15.47
C LEU A 49 -1.17 -0.28 16.42
N GLN A 50 -1.43 -0.28 17.73
CA GLN A 50 -0.49 0.30 18.70
C GLN A 50 0.81 -0.50 18.75
N ARG A 51 0.73 -1.84 18.80
CA ARG A 51 1.92 -2.71 18.73
C ARG A 51 2.73 -2.46 17.46
N ILE A 52 2.06 -2.41 16.30
CA ILE A 52 2.74 -2.10 15.02
C ILE A 52 3.42 -0.73 15.07
N CYS A 53 2.72 0.31 15.53
CA CYS A 53 3.24 1.68 15.56
C CYS A 53 4.39 1.89 16.56
N TYR A 54 4.53 1.03 17.56
CA TYR A 54 5.62 1.10 18.55
C TYR A 54 6.80 0.19 18.19
N ASP A 55 6.52 -1.03 17.72
CA ASP A 55 7.53 -2.07 17.60
C ASP A 55 8.20 -2.12 16.22
N LYS A 56 7.50 -1.68 15.15
CA LYS A 56 8.06 -1.71 13.79
C LYS A 56 8.90 -0.46 13.51
N PRO A 57 10.03 -0.58 12.80
CA PRO A 57 10.85 0.57 12.40
C PRO A 57 10.06 1.50 11.48
N ALA A 58 10.39 2.80 11.50
CA ALA A 58 9.74 3.81 10.67
C ALA A 58 9.90 3.53 9.17
N GLY A 59 8.95 3.98 8.36
CA GLY A 59 8.93 3.76 6.91
C GLY A 59 8.09 2.54 6.51
N ASN A 60 8.45 1.92 5.37
CA ASN A 60 7.69 0.85 4.74
C ASN A 60 7.32 -0.32 5.69
N PRO A 61 8.22 -0.88 6.52
CA PRO A 61 7.89 -2.01 7.37
C PRO A 61 6.72 -1.74 8.32
N ARG A 62 6.58 -0.51 8.81
CA ARG A 62 5.46 -0.09 9.65
C ARG A 62 4.24 0.26 8.80
N SER A 63 4.40 1.04 7.73
CA SER A 63 3.31 1.45 6.86
C SER A 63 2.56 0.25 6.26
N SER A 64 3.24 -0.74 5.69
CA SER A 64 2.58 -1.93 5.12
C SER A 64 1.89 -2.77 6.20
N ALA A 65 2.44 -2.86 7.40
CA ALA A 65 1.80 -3.58 8.51
C ALA A 65 0.53 -2.86 8.99
N VAL A 66 0.55 -1.52 9.05
CA VAL A 66 -0.63 -0.70 9.34
C VAL A 66 -1.68 -0.88 8.25
N GLU A 67 -1.29 -0.79 6.98
CA GLU A 67 -2.17 -0.99 5.82
C GLU A 67 -2.85 -2.37 5.88
N TYR A 68 -2.09 -3.43 6.11
CA TYR A 68 -2.62 -4.78 6.30
C TYR A 68 -3.62 -4.85 7.46
N SER A 69 -3.28 -4.27 8.61
CA SER A 69 -4.17 -4.27 9.78
C SER A 69 -5.46 -3.48 9.55
N LEU A 70 -5.42 -2.40 8.76
CA LEU A 70 -6.60 -1.59 8.45
C LEU A 70 -7.51 -2.28 7.44
N THR A 71 -6.95 -2.80 6.34
CA THR A 71 -7.69 -3.51 5.29
C THR A 71 -8.41 -4.77 5.80
N HIS A 72 -7.86 -5.42 6.85
CA HIS A 72 -8.47 -6.59 7.48
C HIS A 72 -9.37 -6.26 8.68
N SER A 73 -9.63 -4.98 8.94
CA SER A 73 -10.48 -4.55 10.03
C SER A 73 -11.96 -4.82 9.73
N LYS A 74 -12.68 -5.44 10.67
CA LYS A 74 -14.13 -5.72 10.55
C LYS A 74 -15.03 -4.52 10.90
N SER A 75 -14.46 -3.34 11.16
CA SER A 75 -15.23 -2.14 11.52
C SER A 75 -15.71 -1.41 10.27
N GLN A 76 -17.00 -1.12 10.22
CA GLN A 76 -17.61 -0.38 9.10
C GLN A 76 -17.05 1.03 9.00
N GLU A 77 -16.81 1.71 10.12
CA GLU A 77 -16.25 3.06 10.14
C GLU A 77 -14.82 3.10 9.60
N ILE A 78 -14.01 2.07 9.90
CA ILE A 78 -12.69 1.91 9.27
C ILE A 78 -12.87 1.63 7.78
N GLY A 79 -13.82 0.79 7.38
CA GLY A 79 -14.13 0.55 5.97
C GLY A 79 -14.49 1.82 5.18
N PHE A 80 -15.37 2.67 5.74
CA PHE A 80 -15.73 3.94 5.13
C PHE A 80 -14.54 4.90 5.05
N MET A 81 -13.72 4.97 6.11
CA MET A 81 -12.50 5.77 6.11
C MET A 81 -11.52 5.32 5.02
N LEU A 82 -11.33 4.00 4.83
CA LEU A 82 -10.46 3.48 3.78
C LEU A 82 -10.99 3.85 2.39
N LYS A 83 -12.30 3.75 2.18
CA LYS A 83 -12.93 4.15 0.92
C LYS A 83 -12.71 5.64 0.63
N GLU A 84 -12.94 6.53 1.60
CA GLU A 84 -12.71 7.98 1.44
C GLU A 84 -11.24 8.28 1.07
N LEU A 85 -10.30 7.61 1.70
CA LEU A 85 -8.87 7.75 1.41
C LEU A 85 -8.49 7.22 0.03
N ASP A 86 -9.05 6.08 -0.38
CA ASP A 86 -8.80 5.46 -1.68
C ASP A 86 -9.42 6.29 -2.82
N ASP A 87 -10.63 6.80 -2.63
CA ASP A 87 -11.28 7.72 -3.56
C ASP A 87 -10.46 9.02 -3.68
N ALA A 88 -9.98 9.58 -2.57
CA ALA A 88 -9.15 10.78 -2.59
C ALA A 88 -7.81 10.57 -3.32
N ALA A 89 -7.16 9.42 -3.11
CA ALA A 89 -5.91 9.06 -3.77
C ALA A 89 -6.10 8.83 -5.28
N THR A 90 -7.14 8.08 -5.66
CA THR A 90 -7.48 7.79 -7.06
C THR A 90 -7.82 9.06 -7.83
N ASN A 91 -8.61 9.94 -7.23
CA ASN A 91 -8.98 11.23 -7.83
C ASN A 91 -7.86 12.28 -7.76
N ARG A 92 -6.72 11.94 -7.15
CA ARG A 92 -5.58 12.84 -6.94
C ARG A 92 -6.06 14.14 -6.30
N THR A 93 -6.54 14.07 -5.07
CA THR A 93 -7.06 15.24 -4.32
C THR A 93 -6.38 15.44 -2.96
N ILE A 94 -5.40 14.61 -2.61
CA ILE A 94 -4.67 14.65 -1.34
C ILE A 94 -3.59 15.74 -1.42
N PHE A 95 -4.00 17.00 -1.26
CA PHE A 95 -3.10 18.16 -1.22
C PHE A 95 -3.58 19.24 -0.24
N GLY A 96 -2.66 20.11 0.17
CA GLY A 96 -2.96 21.33 0.92
C GLY A 96 -3.84 21.10 2.15
N ARG A 97 -4.94 21.87 2.26
CA ARG A 97 -5.88 21.77 3.39
C ARG A 97 -6.62 20.44 3.42
N HIS A 98 -6.97 19.88 2.26
CA HIS A 98 -7.71 18.61 2.18
C HIS A 98 -6.88 17.46 2.77
N HIS A 99 -5.58 17.40 2.46
CA HIS A 99 -4.64 16.45 3.07
C HIS A 99 -4.70 16.45 4.60
N LYS A 100 -4.56 17.64 5.22
CA LYS A 100 -4.58 17.77 6.68
C LYS A 100 -5.91 17.31 7.29
N VAL A 101 -7.04 17.72 6.69
CA VAL A 101 -8.37 17.33 7.16
C VAL A 101 -8.58 15.82 7.06
N LEU A 102 -8.16 15.22 5.94
CA LEU A 102 -8.30 13.80 5.68
C LEU A 102 -7.49 12.98 6.71
N LEU A 103 -6.21 13.32 6.91
CA LEU A 103 -5.36 12.68 7.93
C LEU A 103 -5.95 12.81 9.34
N GLU A 104 -6.40 14.01 9.73
CA GLU A 104 -7.00 14.22 11.05
C GLU A 104 -8.26 13.38 11.25
N ARG A 105 -9.14 13.29 10.23
CA ARG A 105 -10.34 12.45 10.27
C ARG A 105 -9.97 10.97 10.40
N SER A 106 -9.01 10.48 9.62
CA SER A 106 -8.59 9.08 9.67
C SER A 106 -8.07 8.70 11.06
N VAL A 107 -7.23 9.56 11.66
CA VAL A 107 -6.72 9.38 13.02
C VAL A 107 -7.87 9.35 14.02
N ARG A 108 -8.80 10.31 13.98
CA ARG A 108 -9.95 10.37 14.89
C ARG A 108 -10.82 9.12 14.79
N THR A 109 -11.10 8.64 13.58
CA THR A 109 -11.87 7.41 13.35
C THR A 109 -11.20 6.21 14.01
N VAL A 110 -9.88 6.04 13.83
CA VAL A 110 -9.15 4.92 14.46
C VAL A 110 -9.08 5.04 15.97
N LEU A 111 -8.82 6.23 16.51
CA LEU A 111 -8.83 6.47 17.96
C LEU A 111 -10.18 6.09 18.58
N LYS A 112 -11.29 6.50 17.95
CA LYS A 112 -12.66 6.19 18.37
C LYS A 112 -12.93 4.68 18.33
N VAL A 113 -12.73 4.04 17.17
CA VAL A 113 -13.05 2.62 16.96
C VAL A 113 -12.19 1.71 17.84
N LYS A 114 -10.91 2.04 18.01
CA LYS A 114 -9.98 1.24 18.82
C LYS A 114 -9.97 1.64 20.30
N ARG A 115 -10.75 2.65 20.69
CA ARG A 115 -10.86 3.18 22.05
C ARG A 115 -9.48 3.55 22.63
N ILE A 116 -8.67 4.24 21.82
CA ILE A 116 -7.32 4.66 22.21
C ILE A 116 -7.40 6.08 22.80
N ASN A 117 -6.88 6.27 24.01
CA ASN A 117 -6.73 7.60 24.58
C ASN A 117 -5.52 8.31 23.96
N PRO A 118 -5.70 9.41 23.19
CA PRO A 118 -4.59 10.10 22.54
C PRO A 118 -3.62 10.76 23.54
N SER A 119 -4.09 11.18 24.71
CA SER A 119 -3.24 11.79 25.75
C SER A 119 -2.28 10.78 26.37
N SER A 120 -2.71 9.52 26.49
CA SER A 120 -1.87 8.43 27.00
C SER A 120 -0.96 7.81 25.92
N HIS A 121 -1.27 8.05 24.64
CA HIS A 121 -0.60 7.41 23.50
C HIS A 121 -0.21 8.44 22.43
N VAL A 122 0.42 9.54 22.83
CA VAL A 122 0.89 10.60 21.93
C VAL A 122 1.79 10.05 20.79
N PRO A 123 2.75 9.14 21.05
CA PRO A 123 3.59 8.59 19.97
C PRO A 123 2.80 7.80 18.94
N PHE A 124 1.71 7.13 19.35
CA PHE A 124 0.84 6.39 18.44
C PHE A 124 0.21 7.32 17.42
N VAL A 125 -0.34 8.45 17.87
CA VAL A 125 -0.99 9.44 16.98
C VAL A 125 0.00 9.87 15.89
N LYS A 126 1.19 10.33 16.28
CA LYS A 126 2.23 10.77 15.33
C LYS A 126 2.64 9.67 14.35
N ASN A 127 2.91 8.46 14.86
CA ASN A 127 3.37 7.34 14.05
C ASN A 127 2.28 6.85 13.08
N PHE A 128 1.04 6.77 13.56
CA PHE A 128 -0.09 6.34 12.76
C PHE A 128 -0.41 7.36 11.66
N THR A 129 -0.44 8.67 11.97
CA THR A 129 -0.62 9.73 10.97
C THR A 129 0.40 9.61 9.83
N ARG A 130 1.68 9.38 10.15
CA ARG A 130 2.71 9.17 9.12
C ARG A 130 2.49 7.92 8.29
N CYS A 131 1.99 6.84 8.89
CA CYS A 131 1.68 5.63 8.14
C CYS A 131 0.56 5.90 7.13
N VAL A 132 -0.51 6.55 7.57
CA VAL A 132 -1.63 6.96 6.70
C VAL A 132 -1.12 7.85 5.56
N GLU A 133 -0.35 8.89 5.89
CA GLU A 133 0.25 9.78 4.89
C GLU A 133 1.09 9.03 3.85
N HIS A 134 1.95 8.09 4.27
CA HIS A 134 2.77 7.32 3.34
C HIS A 134 1.94 6.39 2.45
N ILE A 135 0.96 5.66 3.01
CA ILE A 135 0.17 4.68 2.26
C ILE A 135 -0.60 5.38 1.14
N TRP A 136 -1.39 6.40 1.48
CA TRP A 136 -2.26 7.07 0.52
C TRP A 136 -1.55 8.13 -0.32
N GLY A 137 -0.49 8.75 0.21
CA GLY A 137 0.41 9.59 -0.58
C GLY A 137 1.09 8.79 -1.70
N TYR A 138 1.56 7.57 -1.40
CA TYR A 138 2.15 6.69 -2.41
C TYR A 138 1.12 6.22 -3.44
N ARG A 139 -0.09 5.82 -3.02
CA ARG A 139 -1.18 5.45 -3.94
C ARG A 139 -1.52 6.58 -4.90
N GLN A 140 -1.66 7.82 -4.41
CA GLN A 140 -1.88 8.98 -5.27
C GLN A 140 -0.71 9.21 -6.23
N LEU A 141 0.53 9.12 -5.73
CA LEU A 141 1.72 9.29 -6.57
C LEU A 141 1.75 8.26 -7.70
N TYR A 142 1.39 7.01 -7.42
CA TYR A 142 1.28 5.97 -8.43
C TYR A 142 0.30 6.37 -9.55
N HIS A 143 -0.90 6.87 -9.20
CA HIS A 143 -1.87 7.34 -10.20
C HIS A 143 -1.38 8.54 -11.01
N ILE A 144 -0.62 9.46 -10.39
CA ILE A 144 0.00 10.60 -11.10
C ILE A 144 1.06 10.09 -12.09
N VAL A 145 1.93 9.18 -11.64
CA VAL A 145 3.01 8.64 -12.48
C VAL A 145 2.44 7.84 -13.65
N GLU A 146 1.41 7.02 -13.43
CA GLU A 146 0.78 6.26 -14.50
C GLU A 146 0.09 7.16 -15.53
N GLU A 147 -0.57 8.24 -15.11
CA GLU A 147 -1.12 9.23 -16.03
C GLU A 147 -0.02 9.88 -16.88
N LEU A 148 1.08 10.30 -16.25
CA LEU A 148 2.22 10.86 -16.97
C LEU A 148 2.86 9.85 -17.94
N ARG A 149 2.97 8.58 -17.54
CA ARG A 149 3.50 7.49 -18.38
C ARG A 149 2.65 7.26 -19.62
N LEU A 150 1.34 7.43 -19.51
CA LEU A 150 0.38 7.25 -20.62
C LEU A 150 0.21 8.51 -21.47
N THR A 151 0.66 9.66 -21.00
CA THR A 151 0.56 10.93 -21.74
C THR A 151 1.52 10.91 -22.93
N GLN A 152 0.98 10.87 -24.14
CA GLN A 152 1.78 10.97 -25.36
C GLN A 152 2.27 12.40 -25.58
N TYR A 153 3.44 12.52 -26.22
CA TYR A 153 3.91 13.82 -26.68
C TYR A 153 2.94 14.42 -27.68
N ASP A 154 2.78 15.74 -27.62
CA ASP A 154 1.91 16.50 -28.51
C ASP A 154 2.58 17.83 -28.83
N SER A 155 2.94 18.03 -30.10
CA SER A 155 3.62 19.24 -30.56
C SER A 155 2.71 20.47 -30.62
N SER A 156 1.39 20.29 -30.52
CA SER A 156 0.45 21.41 -30.42
C SER A 156 0.35 21.96 -29.00
N LEU A 157 0.83 21.21 -28.00
CA LEU A 157 0.87 21.64 -26.61
C LEU A 157 2.18 22.37 -26.30
N GLU A 158 2.08 23.68 -26.06
CA GLU A 158 3.22 24.54 -25.72
C GLU A 158 4.01 24.02 -24.50
N GLU A 159 3.32 23.42 -23.53
CA GLU A 159 3.99 22.85 -22.36
C GLU A 159 4.92 21.69 -22.71
N HIS A 160 4.54 20.86 -23.69
CA HIS A 160 5.35 19.73 -24.16
C HIS A 160 6.58 20.23 -24.92
N GLU A 161 6.41 21.22 -25.81
CA GLU A 161 7.52 21.88 -26.52
C GLU A 161 8.49 22.57 -25.54
N ARG A 162 7.96 23.23 -24.49
CA ARG A 162 8.78 23.82 -23.43
C ARG A 162 9.57 22.78 -22.65
N LYS A 163 8.95 21.63 -22.29
CA LYS A 163 9.66 20.51 -21.64
C LYS A 163 10.76 19.94 -22.55
N LEU A 164 10.49 19.82 -23.84
CA LEU A 164 11.45 19.36 -24.84
C LEU A 164 12.64 20.33 -24.97
N THR A 165 12.38 21.63 -25.03
CA THR A 165 13.43 22.67 -25.07
C THR A 165 14.27 22.67 -23.79
N ARG A 166 13.64 22.55 -22.62
CA ARG A 166 14.35 22.43 -21.33
C ARG A 166 15.23 21.19 -21.28
N LEU A 167 14.76 20.07 -21.84
CA LEU A 167 15.55 18.84 -21.94
C LEU A 167 16.80 19.07 -22.79
N TRP A 168 16.65 19.69 -23.97
CA TRP A 168 17.79 20.01 -24.83
C TRP A 168 18.81 20.91 -24.12
N ASN A 169 18.36 22.03 -23.55
CA ASN A 169 19.25 22.96 -22.86
C ASN A 169 19.97 22.33 -21.66
N GLY A 170 19.39 21.29 -21.05
CA GLY A 170 20.02 20.54 -19.96
C GLY A 170 21.05 19.50 -20.43
N LEU A 171 20.83 18.90 -21.60
CA LEU A 171 21.71 17.87 -22.17
C LEU A 171 22.84 18.46 -23.03
N CYS A 172 22.54 19.52 -23.79
CA CYS A 172 23.41 20.14 -24.78
C CYS A 172 23.46 21.67 -24.58
N PRO A 173 23.98 22.18 -23.44
CA PRO A 173 23.91 23.61 -23.09
C PRO A 173 24.67 24.53 -24.05
N ASP A 174 25.74 24.03 -24.67
CA ASP A 174 26.64 24.80 -25.55
C ASP A 174 26.20 24.81 -27.02
N VAL A 175 25.16 24.04 -27.37
CA VAL A 175 24.66 23.92 -28.74
C VAL A 175 23.21 24.40 -28.77
N PRO A 176 22.91 25.57 -29.36
CA PRO A 176 21.54 26.04 -29.46
C PRO A 176 20.71 25.11 -30.37
N LEU A 177 19.47 24.85 -29.98
CA LEU A 177 18.53 24.10 -30.80
C LEU A 177 18.09 24.99 -31.98
N GLU A 178 18.40 24.57 -33.21
CA GLU A 178 18.12 25.37 -34.41
C GLU A 178 16.63 25.36 -34.78
N ALA A 179 16.00 24.18 -34.67
CA ALA A 179 14.58 24.00 -34.89
C ALA A 179 14.07 22.75 -34.17
N ARG A 180 12.76 22.58 -34.11
CA ARG A 180 12.12 21.40 -33.50
C ARG A 180 12.54 20.09 -34.16
N ILE A 181 12.50 20.06 -35.50
CA ILE A 181 12.86 18.88 -36.31
C ILE A 181 14.23 19.15 -36.92
N THR A 182 15.26 18.55 -36.34
CA THR A 182 16.65 18.66 -36.80
C THR A 182 17.39 17.38 -36.51
N LYS A 183 18.51 17.16 -37.20
CA LYS A 183 19.41 16.03 -36.92
C LYS A 183 20.05 16.10 -35.53
N GLN A 184 20.01 17.26 -34.87
CA GLN A 184 20.61 17.46 -33.55
C GLN A 184 20.04 16.47 -32.50
N TRP A 185 18.78 16.05 -32.65
CA TRP A 185 18.15 15.06 -31.78
C TRP A 185 18.70 13.63 -31.91
N GLN A 186 19.33 13.30 -33.03
CA GLN A 186 19.92 11.97 -33.25
C GLN A 186 21.14 11.74 -32.35
N ASP A 187 21.89 12.80 -32.02
CA ASP A 187 23.06 12.74 -31.15
C ASP A 187 22.71 12.32 -29.72
N ILE A 188 21.45 12.54 -29.31
CA ILE A 188 20.91 12.09 -28.02
C ILE A 188 19.98 10.87 -28.15
N GLY A 189 20.04 10.15 -29.27
CA GLY A 189 19.34 8.88 -29.48
C GLY A 189 17.86 9.00 -29.84
N LYS A 190 17.35 10.18 -30.21
CA LYS A 190 15.98 10.33 -30.73
C LYS A 190 15.98 10.28 -32.26
N ASN A 191 15.61 9.13 -32.82
CA ASN A 191 15.60 8.89 -34.28
C ASN A 191 14.32 9.37 -35.01
N HIS A 192 13.34 9.96 -34.30
CA HIS A 192 12.00 10.25 -34.83
C HIS A 192 11.48 11.67 -34.58
N LEU A 193 12.35 12.59 -34.12
CA LEU A 193 12.11 14.03 -34.10
C LEU A 193 13.10 14.68 -35.07
#